data_AF-A0A6J2T5T6-F1
#
_entry.id   AF-A0A6J2T5T6-F1
#
_cell.length_a   1.000
_cell.length_b   1.000
_cell.length_c   1.000
_cell.angle_alpha   90.00
_cell.angle_beta   90.00
_cell.angle_gamma   90.00
#
_symmetry.space_group_name_H-M   'P 1'
#
loop_
_entity.id
_entity.type
_entity.pdbx_description
1 polymer ?
#
loop_
_entity_poly.entity_id
_entity_poly.type
_entity_poly.pdbx_seq_one_letter_code
_entity_poly.pdbx_strand_id
1 'polypeptide(L)'
;MSIVQKINWNIRKINLVLEKRRQTLQSMRAKMQQATIAPERKALLDKMYKNVLEQQKLLKGREKLRLHLRSMRDPTISEPDVIEATNVKKRSPFVMRIKQVNTVLEQKCKNLHKMRDRMRQEKCTSERKILVEKMYDLVLEKKKIEDLRDKLNFRLKAIQKDKIAEIAEISEPDVQETVDIKKDCATARRIEKINTILEQKCKDLDEMRERMRNEKCIPERQILLDKMYTLVLEKKKMENLRDQLNLLLVTNKNNEILDITTFKTHRPPDRDIIATQQNEIETARDAANCMQALQEYAMLQQNFRATGLLMQAEKALKNTNSYQEHDVTV
;
A
#
# COMPACT_ATOMS: atom_id res chain seq x y z
N MET A 1 -6.21 33.06 35.73
CA MET A 1 -6.80 31.83 35.16
C MET A 1 -5.68 30.92 34.69
N SER A 2 -5.52 29.73 35.27
CA SER A 2 -4.49 28.76 34.87
C SER A 2 -4.71 28.27 33.42
N ILE A 3 -3.66 27.73 32.79
CA ILE A 3 -3.74 27.17 31.42
C ILE A 3 -4.84 26.10 31.33
N VAL A 4 -4.90 25.22 32.34
CA VAL A 4 -5.95 24.19 32.48
C VAL A 4 -7.34 24.82 32.56
N GLN A 5 -7.53 25.90 33.32
CA GLN A 5 -8.81 26.62 33.38
C GLN A 5 -9.18 27.25 32.03
N LYS A 6 -8.20 27.83 31.30
CA LYS A 6 -8.42 28.41 29.96
C LYS A 6 -8.89 27.36 28.95
N ILE A 7 -8.30 26.17 28.96
CA ILE A 7 -8.70 25.10 28.03
C ILE A 7 -10.08 24.55 28.40
N ASN A 8 -10.36 24.32 29.69
CA ASN A 8 -11.68 23.89 30.15
C ASN A 8 -12.77 24.91 29.78
N TRP A 9 -12.48 26.20 29.91
CA TRP A 9 -13.37 27.27 29.47
C TRP A 9 -13.66 27.23 27.96
N ASN A 10 -12.62 27.03 27.14
CA ASN A 10 -12.78 26.88 25.69
C ASN A 10 -13.59 25.63 25.31
N ILE A 11 -13.40 24.51 26.00
CA ILE A 11 -14.23 23.31 25.79
C ILE A 11 -15.70 23.59 26.12
N ARG A 12 -15.99 24.31 27.21
CA ARG A 12 -17.36 24.71 27.57
C ARG A 12 -17.98 25.60 26.49
N LYS A 13 -17.24 26.60 25.99
CA LYS A 13 -17.68 27.45 24.87
C LYS A 13 -18.01 26.62 23.63
N ILE A 14 -17.15 25.67 23.24
CA ILE A 14 -17.40 24.81 22.09
C ILE A 14 -18.65 23.95 22.30
N ASN A 15 -18.86 23.39 23.49
CA ASN A 15 -20.06 22.60 23.81
C ASN A 15 -21.34 23.44 23.70
N LEU A 16 -21.33 24.68 24.18
CA LEU A 16 -22.47 25.62 24.03
C LEU A 16 -22.80 25.89 22.56
N VAL A 17 -21.79 26.10 21.71
CA VAL A 17 -21.99 26.31 20.27
C VAL A 17 -22.52 25.05 19.59
N LEU A 18 -22.00 23.88 19.96
CA LEU A 18 -22.47 22.59 19.42
C LEU A 18 -23.94 22.35 19.75
N GLU A 19 -24.38 22.69 20.96
CA GLU A 19 -25.77 22.52 21.39
C GLU A 19 -26.72 23.46 20.63
N LYS A 20 -26.38 24.75 20.51
CA LYS A 20 -27.16 25.69 19.67
C LYS A 20 -27.29 25.21 18.22
N ARG A 21 -26.22 24.63 17.67
CA ARG A 21 -26.25 24.06 16.32
C ARG A 21 -27.10 22.80 16.21
N ARG A 22 -27.11 21.95 17.25
CA ARG A 22 -27.98 20.77 17.32
C ARG A 22 -29.46 21.17 17.33
N GLN A 23 -29.83 22.17 18.14
CA GLN A 23 -31.18 22.74 18.14
C GLN A 23 -31.55 23.33 16.78
N THR A 24 -30.61 24.03 16.13
CA THR A 24 -30.80 24.56 14.78
C THR A 24 -31.06 23.45 13.75
N LEU A 25 -30.30 22.35 13.80
CA LEU A 25 -30.50 21.19 12.93
C LEU A 25 -31.84 20.50 13.19
N GLN A 26 -32.28 20.41 14.46
CA GLN A 26 -33.61 19.89 14.80
C GLN A 26 -34.72 20.77 14.21
N SER A 27 -34.62 22.09 14.35
CA SER A 27 -35.56 23.05 13.72
C SER A 27 -35.57 22.94 12.19
N MET A 28 -34.40 22.82 11.55
CA MET A 28 -34.29 22.63 10.10
C MET A 28 -34.92 21.32 9.63
N ARG A 29 -34.76 20.22 10.39
CA ARG A 29 -35.43 18.94 10.10
C ARG A 29 -36.95 19.05 10.18
N ALA A 30 -37.48 19.73 11.19
CA ALA A 30 -38.92 19.98 11.30
C ALA A 30 -39.44 20.80 10.11
N LYS A 31 -38.73 21.86 9.72
CA LYS A 31 -39.06 22.65 8.50
C LYS A 31 -39.00 21.82 7.22
N MET A 32 -38.02 20.92 7.10
CA MET A 32 -37.88 20.04 5.95
C MET A 32 -39.04 19.04 5.83
N GLN A 33 -39.61 18.59 6.97
CA GLN A 33 -40.81 17.73 6.97
C GLN A 33 -42.06 18.49 6.52
N GLN A 34 -42.13 19.80 6.80
CA GLN A 34 -43.26 20.67 6.42
C GLN A 34 -43.15 21.22 4.99
N ALA A 35 -41.94 21.31 4.43
CA ALA A 35 -41.72 21.83 3.08
C ALA A 35 -42.34 20.89 2.03
N THR A 36 -43.26 21.42 1.21
CA THR A 36 -43.94 20.68 0.13
C THR A 36 -43.25 20.88 -1.22
N ILE A 37 -42.50 21.97 -1.40
CA ILE A 37 -41.92 22.37 -2.68
C ILE A 37 -40.44 21.93 -2.77
N ALA A 38 -40.07 21.31 -3.89
CA ALA A 38 -38.72 20.77 -4.14
C ALA A 38 -37.55 21.78 -3.98
N PRO A 39 -37.60 23.01 -4.51
CA PRO A 39 -36.53 23.99 -4.34
C PRO A 39 -36.28 24.39 -2.87
N GLU A 40 -37.33 24.49 -2.06
CA GLU A 40 -37.20 24.81 -0.63
C GLU A 40 -36.50 23.69 0.14
N ARG A 41 -36.85 22.43 -0.17
CA ARG A 41 -36.18 21.25 0.40
C ARG A 41 -34.70 21.23 0.05
N LYS A 42 -34.34 21.55 -1.19
CA LYS A 42 -32.93 21.62 -1.63
C LYS A 42 -32.17 22.70 -0.85
N ALA A 43 -32.71 23.91 -0.74
CA ALA A 43 -32.09 25.00 0.02
C ALA A 43 -31.93 24.67 1.52
N LEU A 44 -32.89 23.96 2.11
CA LEU A 44 -32.79 23.47 3.49
C LEU A 44 -31.70 22.41 3.65
N LEU A 45 -31.59 21.46 2.72
CA LEU A 45 -30.55 20.44 2.73
C LEU A 45 -29.15 21.04 2.64
N ASP A 46 -28.93 22.02 1.78
CA ASP A 46 -27.64 22.72 1.65
C ASP A 46 -27.26 23.44 2.96
N LYS A 47 -28.22 24.11 3.59
CA LYS A 47 -28.03 24.75 4.91
C LYS A 47 -27.71 23.73 6.01
N MET A 48 -28.41 22.59 6.03
CA MET A 48 -28.14 21.51 6.97
C MET A 48 -26.75 20.92 6.77
N TYR A 49 -26.34 20.70 5.52
CA TYR A 49 -25.01 20.16 5.18
C TYR A 49 -23.89 21.10 5.65
N LYS A 50 -24.01 22.41 5.39
CA LYS A 50 -23.06 23.41 5.88
C LYS A 50 -22.96 23.41 7.41
N ASN A 51 -24.10 23.32 8.12
CA ASN A 51 -24.12 23.26 9.57
C ASN A 51 -23.42 22.01 10.12
N VAL A 52 -23.64 20.84 9.51
CA VAL A 52 -22.98 19.58 9.88
C VAL A 52 -21.46 19.68 9.69
N LEU A 53 -20.99 20.27 8.58
CA LEU A 53 -19.55 20.49 8.36
C LEU A 53 -18.92 21.38 9.44
N GLU A 54 -19.62 22.44 9.83
CA GLU A 54 -19.16 23.34 10.90
C GLU A 54 -19.17 22.66 12.27
N GLN A 55 -20.16 21.82 12.59
CA GLN A 55 -20.15 20.98 13.79
C GLN A 55 -18.95 20.03 13.81
N GLN A 56 -18.59 19.42 12.67
CA GLN A 56 -17.41 18.56 12.59
C GLN A 56 -16.10 19.30 12.88
N LYS A 57 -15.96 20.55 12.39
CA LYS A 57 -14.79 21.40 12.69
C LYS A 57 -14.69 21.69 14.19
N LEU A 58 -15.81 22.03 14.83
CA LEU A 58 -15.88 22.28 16.27
C LEU A 58 -15.54 21.05 17.11
N LEU A 59 -16.04 19.87 16.72
CA LEU A 59 -15.73 18.60 17.39
C LEU A 59 -14.24 18.26 17.32
N LYS A 60 -13.59 18.49 16.18
CA LYS A 60 -12.13 18.32 16.03
C LYS A 60 -11.36 19.28 16.94
N GLY A 61 -11.79 20.55 17.00
CA GLY A 61 -11.20 21.54 17.90
C GLY A 61 -11.33 21.13 19.37
N ARG A 62 -12.50 20.66 19.79
CA ARG A 62 -12.76 20.15 21.14
C ARG A 62 -11.84 18.97 21.49
N GLU A 63 -11.66 18.04 20.57
CA GLU A 63 -10.83 16.85 20.81
C GLU A 63 -9.35 17.23 20.94
N LYS A 64 -8.86 18.16 20.12
CA LYS A 64 -7.49 18.70 20.25
C LYS A 64 -7.27 19.32 21.64
N LEU A 65 -8.23 20.07 22.15
CA LEU A 65 -8.18 20.66 23.49
C LEU A 65 -8.22 19.59 24.60
N ARG A 66 -8.98 18.51 24.43
CA ARG A 66 -9.01 17.40 25.38
C ARG A 66 -7.69 16.64 25.44
N LEU A 67 -7.07 16.38 24.29
CA LEU A 67 -5.75 15.74 24.24
C LEU A 67 -4.70 16.61 24.94
N HIS A 68 -4.73 17.93 24.71
CA HIS A 68 -3.83 18.86 25.41
C HIS A 68 -4.08 18.91 26.92
N LEU A 69 -5.33 18.80 27.37
CA LEU A 69 -5.65 18.65 28.80
C LEU A 69 -5.12 17.34 29.39
N ARG A 70 -5.12 16.24 28.63
CA ARG A 70 -4.58 14.95 29.08
C ARG A 70 -3.07 15.00 29.20
N SER A 71 -2.37 15.54 28.21
CA SER A 71 -0.90 15.65 28.23
C SER A 71 -0.37 16.50 29.39
N MET A 72 -1.17 17.43 29.91
CA MET A 72 -0.81 18.24 31.07
C MET A 72 -1.16 17.62 32.43
N ARG A 73 -1.99 16.56 32.48
CA ARG A 73 -2.38 15.90 33.73
C ARG A 73 -1.44 14.76 34.13
N ASP A 74 -0.84 14.09 33.14
CA ASP A 74 0.14 13.03 33.36
C ASP A 74 1.42 13.33 32.56
N PRO A 75 2.41 14.01 33.17
CA PRO A 75 3.70 14.26 32.53
C PRO A 75 4.58 13.00 32.42
N THR A 76 4.21 11.90 33.09
CA THR A 76 4.93 10.62 33.12
C THR A 76 4.55 9.66 31.98
N ILE A 77 3.53 9.97 31.18
CA ILE A 77 3.29 9.22 29.94
C ILE A 77 4.28 9.76 28.90
N SER A 78 5.40 9.06 28.77
CA SER A 78 6.42 9.35 27.76
C SER A 78 5.80 9.44 26.36
N GLU A 79 6.29 10.38 25.55
CA GLU A 79 5.85 10.65 24.17
C GLU A 79 5.61 9.44 23.25
N PRO A 80 6.29 8.27 23.35
CA PRO A 80 5.97 7.12 22.48
C PRO A 80 4.51 6.63 22.58
N ASP A 81 3.89 6.64 23.76
CA ASP A 81 2.51 6.16 23.93
C ASP A 81 1.46 7.19 23.48
N VAL A 82 1.82 8.48 23.50
CA VAL A 82 0.99 9.56 22.96
C VAL A 82 1.07 9.60 21.43
N ILE A 83 2.22 9.26 20.85
CA ILE A 83 2.37 9.10 19.39
C ILE A 83 1.54 7.92 18.90
N GLU A 84 1.49 6.81 19.64
CA GLU A 84 0.66 5.67 19.25
C GLU A 84 -0.84 5.96 19.43
N ALA A 85 -1.27 6.64 20.50
CA ALA A 85 -2.67 7.03 20.70
C ALA A 85 -3.15 8.18 19.80
N THR A 86 -2.26 9.09 19.34
CA THR A 86 -2.60 10.18 18.41
C THR A 86 -2.46 9.79 16.93
N ASN A 87 -1.67 8.77 16.60
CA ASN A 87 -1.60 8.20 15.24
C ASN A 87 -2.84 7.40 14.84
N VAL A 88 -3.73 7.04 15.78
CA VAL A 88 -4.95 6.26 15.46
C VAL A 88 -5.99 7.04 14.64
N LYS A 89 -5.99 8.39 14.53
CA LYS A 89 -7.15 9.10 13.92
C LYS A 89 -6.90 10.27 12.98
N LYS A 90 -5.75 10.36 12.32
CA LYS A 90 -5.66 11.07 11.03
C LYS A 90 -5.35 10.08 9.92
N ARG A 91 -6.30 9.18 9.65
CA ARG A 91 -6.26 8.39 8.40
C ARG A 91 -6.08 9.38 7.25
N SER A 92 -5.02 9.20 6.47
CA SER A 92 -4.73 10.03 5.30
C SER A 92 -6.03 10.25 4.50
N PRO A 93 -6.32 11.48 4.03
CA PRO A 93 -7.49 11.75 3.20
C PRO A 93 -7.67 10.74 2.07
N PHE A 94 -6.56 10.23 1.51
CA PHE A 94 -6.56 9.16 0.50
C PHE A 94 -7.11 7.84 1.01
N VAL A 95 -6.72 7.41 2.21
CA VAL A 95 -7.22 6.17 2.83
C VAL A 95 -8.72 6.25 3.09
N MET A 96 -9.22 7.42 3.51
CA MET A 96 -10.67 7.62 3.65
C MET A 96 -11.39 7.58 2.30
N ARG A 97 -10.82 8.19 1.27
CA ARG A 97 -11.39 8.20 -0.09
C ARG A 97 -11.43 6.80 -0.70
N ILE A 98 -10.37 6.01 -0.54
CA ILE A 98 -10.33 4.59 -0.95
C ILE A 98 -11.41 3.79 -0.21
N LYS A 99 -11.57 4.01 1.11
CA LYS A 99 -12.63 3.33 1.88
C LYS A 99 -14.03 3.68 1.35
N GLN A 100 -14.28 4.95 1.03
CA GLN A 100 -15.55 5.39 0.43
C GLN A 100 -15.79 4.72 -0.93
N VAL A 101 -14.77 4.69 -1.80
CA VAL A 101 -14.83 4.03 -3.11
C VAL A 101 -15.16 2.54 -2.95
N ASN A 102 -14.53 1.85 -2.01
CA ASN A 102 -14.83 0.44 -1.71
C ASN A 102 -16.27 0.23 -1.23
N THR A 103 -16.80 1.12 -0.38
CA THR A 103 -18.20 1.04 0.05
C THR A 103 -19.18 1.21 -1.12
N VAL A 104 -18.91 2.13 -2.04
CA VAL A 104 -19.74 2.30 -3.25
C VAL A 104 -19.64 1.06 -4.15
N LEU A 105 -18.44 0.50 -4.30
CA LEU A 105 -18.20 -0.71 -5.08
C LEU A 105 -18.97 -1.92 -4.52
N GLU A 106 -18.92 -2.14 -3.21
CA GLU A 106 -19.69 -3.18 -2.52
C GLU A 106 -21.19 -3.01 -2.75
N GLN A 107 -21.71 -1.77 -2.68
CA GLN A 107 -23.11 -1.49 -2.95
C GLN A 107 -23.49 -1.80 -4.40
N LYS A 108 -22.63 -1.47 -5.37
CA LYS A 108 -22.85 -1.81 -6.79
C LYS A 108 -22.84 -3.32 -7.03
N CYS A 109 -21.94 -4.07 -6.40
CA CYS A 109 -21.93 -5.54 -6.43
C CYS A 109 -23.22 -6.13 -5.87
N LYS A 110 -23.71 -5.62 -4.73
CA LYS A 110 -25.00 -6.04 -4.15
C LYS A 110 -26.17 -5.76 -5.09
N ASN A 111 -26.19 -4.60 -5.74
CA ASN A 111 -27.24 -4.26 -6.70
C ASN A 111 -27.20 -5.16 -7.94
N LEU A 112 -26.01 -5.49 -8.47
CA LEU A 112 -25.83 -6.43 -9.56
C LEU A 112 -26.35 -7.83 -9.21
N HIS A 113 -26.06 -8.32 -8.00
CA HIS A 113 -26.62 -9.59 -7.53
C HIS A 113 -28.14 -9.58 -7.48
N LYS A 114 -28.74 -8.56 -6.85
CA LYS A 114 -30.20 -8.41 -6.81
C LYS A 114 -30.83 -8.37 -8.20
N MET A 115 -30.18 -7.71 -9.16
CA MET A 115 -30.65 -7.66 -10.54
C MET A 115 -30.54 -8.99 -11.27
N ARG A 116 -29.44 -9.73 -11.07
CA ARG A 116 -29.29 -11.11 -11.59
C ARG A 116 -30.39 -12.02 -11.05
N ASP A 117 -30.70 -11.91 -9.76
CA ASP A 117 -31.75 -12.73 -9.14
C ASP A 117 -33.14 -12.37 -9.69
N ARG A 118 -33.45 -11.08 -9.86
CA ARG A 118 -34.68 -10.66 -10.55
C ARG A 118 -34.75 -11.17 -11.98
N MET A 119 -33.67 -11.09 -12.74
CA MET A 119 -33.63 -11.58 -14.12
C MET A 119 -33.84 -13.10 -14.21
N ARG A 120 -33.44 -13.87 -13.18
CA ARG A 120 -33.71 -15.31 -13.12
C ARG A 120 -35.18 -15.63 -12.86
N GLN A 121 -35.87 -14.75 -12.15
CA GLN A 121 -37.29 -14.91 -11.81
C GLN A 121 -38.22 -14.36 -12.91
N GLU A 122 -37.73 -13.38 -13.68
CA GLU A 122 -38.52 -12.71 -14.71
C GLU A 122 -38.83 -13.63 -15.90
N LYS A 123 -40.11 -13.78 -16.21
CA LYS A 123 -40.61 -14.60 -17.31
C LYS A 123 -40.89 -13.77 -18.56
N CYS A 124 -41.19 -12.48 -18.40
CA CYS A 124 -41.50 -11.58 -19.49
C CYS A 124 -40.24 -11.20 -20.28
N THR A 125 -40.23 -11.44 -21.60
CA THR A 125 -39.06 -11.20 -22.46
C THR A 125 -38.72 -9.71 -22.58
N SER A 126 -39.72 -8.84 -22.66
CA SER A 126 -39.53 -7.39 -22.76
C SER A 126 -38.95 -6.80 -21.47
N GLU A 127 -39.46 -7.21 -20.31
CA GLU A 127 -38.91 -6.79 -19.01
C GLU A 127 -37.49 -7.32 -18.78
N ARG A 128 -37.22 -8.55 -19.23
CA ARG A 128 -35.87 -9.13 -19.17
C ARG A 128 -34.87 -8.32 -19.99
N LYS A 129 -35.26 -7.80 -21.16
CA LYS A 129 -34.41 -6.92 -21.97
C LYS A 129 -34.06 -5.63 -21.23
N ILE A 130 -35.04 -4.98 -20.60
CA ILE A 130 -34.83 -3.78 -19.78
C ILE A 130 -33.90 -4.07 -18.59
N LEU A 131 -34.03 -5.23 -17.95
CA LEU A 131 -33.13 -5.65 -16.87
C LEU A 131 -31.69 -5.89 -17.36
N VAL A 132 -31.51 -6.46 -18.55
CA VAL A 132 -30.19 -6.67 -19.15
C VAL A 132 -29.50 -5.33 -19.44
N GLU A 133 -30.20 -4.37 -20.03
CA GLU A 133 -29.67 -3.01 -20.28
C GLU A 133 -29.24 -2.33 -18.98
N LYS A 134 -30.12 -2.33 -17.96
CA LYS A 134 -29.77 -1.79 -16.63
C LYS A 134 -28.58 -2.50 -15.97
N MET A 135 -28.41 -3.80 -16.21
CA MET A 135 -27.27 -4.56 -15.69
C MET A 135 -25.99 -4.16 -16.40
N TYR A 136 -26.04 -3.96 -17.71
CA TYR A 136 -24.91 -3.50 -18.50
C TYR A 136 -24.41 -2.14 -18.00
N ASP A 137 -25.32 -1.20 -17.77
CA ASP A 137 -25.00 0.12 -17.20
C ASP A 137 -24.33 0.00 -15.83
N LEU A 138 -24.86 -0.85 -14.93
CA LEU A 138 -24.25 -1.08 -13.62
C LEU A 138 -22.87 -1.73 -13.72
N VAL A 139 -22.62 -2.61 -14.68
CA VAL A 139 -21.29 -3.20 -14.92
C VAL A 139 -20.31 -2.14 -15.38
N LEU A 140 -20.71 -1.26 -16.31
CA LEU A 140 -19.88 -0.14 -16.76
C LEU A 140 -19.56 0.84 -15.63
N GLU A 141 -20.55 1.20 -14.82
CA GLU A 141 -20.35 2.05 -13.64
C GLU A 141 -19.42 1.39 -12.62
N LYS A 142 -19.60 0.10 -12.35
CA LYS A 142 -18.71 -0.66 -11.46
C LYS A 142 -17.27 -0.59 -11.96
N LYS A 143 -17.04 -0.81 -13.25
CA LYS A 143 -15.70 -0.75 -13.86
C LYS A 143 -15.05 0.64 -13.67
N LYS A 144 -15.80 1.72 -13.91
CA LYS A 144 -15.31 3.10 -13.68
C LYS A 144 -14.89 3.34 -12.23
N ILE A 145 -15.59 2.73 -11.26
CA ILE A 145 -15.27 2.83 -9.84
C ILE A 145 -14.03 1.97 -9.48
N GLU A 146 -13.87 0.80 -10.08
CA GLU A 146 -12.65 -0.03 -9.97
C GLU A 146 -11.43 0.73 -10.47
N ASP A 147 -11.51 1.33 -11.65
CA ASP A 147 -10.43 2.14 -12.22
C ASP A 147 -10.06 3.33 -11.31
N LEU A 148 -11.05 3.97 -10.68
CA LEU A 148 -10.82 5.05 -9.71
C LEU A 148 -10.11 4.54 -8.45
N ARG A 149 -10.52 3.37 -7.93
CA ARG A 149 -9.88 2.74 -6.77
C ARG A 149 -8.41 2.46 -7.06
N ASP A 150 -8.13 1.90 -8.23
CA ASP A 150 -6.79 1.48 -8.61
C ASP A 150 -5.87 2.70 -8.83
N LYS A 151 -6.39 3.77 -9.45
CA LYS A 151 -5.71 5.08 -9.53
C LYS A 151 -5.39 5.67 -8.15
N LEU A 152 -6.32 5.58 -7.20
CA LEU A 152 -6.10 6.08 -5.83
C LEU A 152 -5.07 5.23 -5.08
N ASN A 153 -5.09 3.91 -5.24
CA ASN A 153 -4.12 3.00 -4.63
C ASN A 153 -2.70 3.25 -5.20
N PHE A 154 -2.60 3.46 -6.52
CA PHE A 154 -1.33 3.80 -7.16
C PHE A 154 -0.73 5.10 -6.58
N ARG A 155 -1.54 6.16 -6.46
CA ARG A 155 -1.12 7.42 -5.84
C ARG A 155 -0.73 7.27 -4.38
N LEU A 156 -1.46 6.45 -3.61
CA LEU A 156 -1.12 6.19 -2.22
C LEU A 156 0.25 5.53 -2.09
N LYS A 157 0.55 4.54 -2.95
CA LYS A 157 1.86 3.88 -3.00
C LYS A 157 2.98 4.86 -3.36
N ALA A 158 2.75 5.75 -4.33
CA ALA A 158 3.73 6.79 -4.69
C ALA A 158 4.05 7.70 -3.49
N ILE A 159 3.01 8.25 -2.84
CA ILE A 159 3.18 9.11 -1.66
C ILE A 159 3.90 8.36 -0.51
N GLN A 160 3.60 7.08 -0.32
CA GLN A 160 4.28 6.27 0.69
C GLN A 160 5.75 6.08 0.35
N LYS A 161 6.09 5.85 -0.92
CA LYS A 161 7.47 5.73 -1.40
C LYS A 161 8.24 7.03 -1.20
N ASP A 162 7.66 8.17 -1.56
CA ASP A 162 8.31 9.49 -1.42
C ASP A 162 8.58 9.81 0.06
N LYS A 163 7.65 9.50 0.96
CA LYS A 163 7.85 9.66 2.40
C LYS A 163 8.94 8.76 2.97
N ILE A 164 9.07 7.55 2.45
CA ILE A 164 10.14 6.64 2.87
C ILE A 164 11.50 7.20 2.43
N ALA A 165 11.59 7.75 1.21
CA ALA A 165 12.80 8.41 0.72
C ALA A 165 13.16 9.66 1.53
N GLU A 166 12.17 10.50 1.85
CA GLU A 166 12.36 11.71 2.68
C GLU A 166 12.85 11.36 4.10
N ILE A 167 12.34 10.28 4.70
CA ILE A 167 12.81 9.81 6.01
C ILE A 167 14.23 9.23 5.90
N ALA A 168 14.55 8.54 4.81
CA ALA A 168 15.90 7.99 4.57
C ALA A 168 16.95 9.10 4.40
N GLU A 169 16.60 10.24 3.83
CA GLU A 169 17.51 11.40 3.69
C GLU A 169 17.79 12.15 5.01
N ILE A 170 16.91 12.03 6.03
CA ILE A 170 17.05 12.75 7.32
C ILE A 170 17.85 11.92 8.35
N SER A 171 18.02 10.62 8.13
CA SER A 171 18.86 9.78 8.98
C SER A 171 20.31 9.80 8.47
N GLU A 172 21.12 10.77 8.93
CA GLU A 172 22.58 10.67 8.82
C GLU A 172 23.11 9.50 9.67
N PRO A 173 24.14 8.77 9.19
CA PRO A 173 24.60 7.54 9.80
C PRO A 173 25.77 7.82 10.73
N ASP A 174 25.49 8.05 12.01
CA ASP A 174 26.52 7.85 13.03
C ASP A 174 25.94 6.90 14.08
N VAL A 175 26.60 5.76 14.24
CA VAL A 175 26.28 4.63 15.15
C VAL A 175 25.26 3.59 14.62
N GLN A 176 25.57 2.84 13.55
CA GLN A 176 24.68 1.73 13.13
C GLN A 176 25.38 0.44 12.63
N GLU A 177 26.70 0.30 12.67
CA GLU A 177 27.36 -0.84 12.02
C GLU A 177 27.19 -2.20 12.73
N THR A 178 26.72 -2.23 13.99
CA THR A 178 26.53 -3.49 14.76
C THR A 178 25.08 -3.89 14.99
N VAL A 179 24.12 -3.03 14.63
CA VAL A 179 22.68 -3.26 14.85
C VAL A 179 22.00 -3.87 13.61
N ASP A 180 22.50 -3.58 12.40
CA ASP A 180 21.78 -3.92 11.17
C ASP A 180 21.99 -5.38 10.70
N ILE A 181 23.16 -5.97 10.98
CA ILE A 181 23.41 -7.42 10.75
C ILE A 181 22.42 -8.29 11.56
N LYS A 182 22.03 -7.85 12.77
CA LYS A 182 21.07 -8.60 13.61
C LYS A 182 19.64 -8.50 13.08
N LYS A 183 19.25 -7.38 12.46
CA LYS A 183 17.90 -7.18 11.89
C LYS A 183 17.68 -8.00 10.63
N ASP A 184 18.69 -8.09 9.77
CA ASP A 184 18.61 -8.88 8.55
C ASP A 184 18.59 -10.38 8.84
N CYS A 185 19.37 -10.83 9.83
CA CYS A 185 19.29 -12.21 10.33
C CYS A 185 17.90 -12.54 10.92
N ALA A 186 17.29 -11.62 11.67
CA ALA A 186 15.94 -11.82 12.21
C ALA A 186 14.87 -11.88 11.11
N THR A 187 15.01 -11.07 10.06
CA THR A 187 14.09 -11.05 8.91
C THR A 187 14.21 -12.32 8.08
N ALA A 188 15.43 -12.80 7.83
CA ALA A 188 15.68 -14.07 7.15
C ALA A 188 15.06 -15.26 7.91
N ARG A 189 15.24 -15.34 9.24
CA ARG A 189 14.60 -16.39 10.07
C ARG A 189 13.07 -16.32 10.03
N ARG A 190 12.48 -15.13 9.90
CA ARG A 190 11.02 -14.98 9.75
C ARG A 190 10.54 -15.50 8.39
N ILE A 191 11.29 -15.23 7.31
CA ILE A 191 11.01 -15.76 5.98
C ILE A 191 11.07 -17.29 5.99
N GLU A 192 12.10 -17.86 6.61
CA GLU A 192 12.25 -19.31 6.74
C GLU A 192 11.06 -19.94 7.47
N LYS A 193 10.65 -19.39 8.62
CA LYS A 193 9.45 -19.84 9.34
C LYS A 193 8.18 -19.78 8.50
N ILE A 194 8.02 -18.71 7.70
CA ILE A 194 6.87 -18.57 6.80
C ILE A 194 6.91 -19.63 5.70
N ASN A 195 8.09 -19.95 5.15
CA ASN A 195 8.24 -21.01 4.15
C ASN A 195 7.87 -22.37 4.74
N THR A 196 8.31 -22.71 5.96
CA THR A 196 7.91 -23.94 6.63
C THR A 196 6.39 -24.03 6.82
N ILE A 197 5.74 -22.92 7.21
CA ILE A 197 4.27 -22.88 7.33
C ILE A 197 3.60 -23.04 5.96
N LEU A 198 4.13 -22.40 4.91
CA LEU A 198 3.59 -22.52 3.56
C LEU A 198 3.68 -23.96 3.03
N GLU A 199 4.80 -24.62 3.26
CA GLU A 199 4.98 -26.03 2.91
C GLU A 199 3.98 -26.93 3.62
N GLN A 200 3.80 -26.74 4.93
CA GLN A 200 2.79 -27.49 5.68
C GLN A 200 1.37 -27.23 5.15
N LYS A 201 1.01 -25.98 4.88
CA LYS A 201 -0.30 -25.64 4.29
C LYS A 201 -0.51 -26.23 2.90
N CYS A 202 0.56 -26.42 2.11
CA CYS A 202 0.47 -27.13 0.83
C CYS A 202 0.17 -28.62 1.04
N LYS A 203 0.86 -29.27 1.98
CA LYS A 203 0.59 -30.67 2.35
C LYS A 203 -0.86 -30.86 2.82
N ASP A 204 -1.32 -30.01 3.74
CA ASP A 204 -2.70 -30.06 4.27
C ASP A 204 -3.75 -29.89 3.14
N LEU A 205 -3.46 -29.04 2.14
CA LEU A 205 -4.33 -28.85 0.97
C LEU A 205 -4.37 -30.08 0.08
N ASP A 206 -3.24 -30.72 -0.15
CA ASP A 206 -3.17 -31.92 -0.99
C ASP A 206 -3.84 -33.11 -0.31
N GLU A 207 -3.67 -33.27 1.01
CA GLU A 207 -4.43 -34.23 1.82
C GLU A 207 -5.94 -33.97 1.73
N MET A 208 -6.40 -32.72 1.85
CA MET A 208 -7.82 -32.42 1.73
C MET A 208 -8.36 -32.66 0.31
N ARG A 209 -7.58 -32.37 -0.72
CA ARG A 209 -7.93 -32.69 -2.11
C ARG A 209 -8.10 -34.20 -2.31
N GLU A 210 -7.23 -34.99 -1.68
CA GLU A 210 -7.34 -36.44 -1.72
C GLU A 210 -8.58 -36.96 -0.98
N ARG A 211 -8.84 -36.46 0.23
CA ARG A 211 -10.07 -36.78 0.96
C ARG A 211 -11.32 -36.41 0.15
N MET A 212 -11.31 -35.26 -0.52
CA MET A 212 -12.44 -34.83 -1.38
C MET A 212 -12.65 -35.76 -2.58
N ARG A 213 -11.58 -36.28 -3.19
CA ARG A 213 -11.69 -37.28 -4.27
C ARG A 213 -12.29 -38.60 -3.79
N ASN A 214 -11.96 -39.00 -2.56
CA ASN A 214 -12.39 -40.28 -1.99
C ASN A 214 -13.78 -40.21 -1.32
N GLU A 215 -14.19 -39.03 -0.86
CA GLU A 215 -15.49 -38.82 -0.21
C GLU A 215 -16.62 -39.06 -1.23
N LYS A 216 -17.63 -39.86 -0.88
CA LYS A 216 -18.77 -40.15 -1.77
C LYS A 216 -19.98 -39.29 -1.46
N CYS A 217 -20.12 -38.84 -0.21
CA CYS A 217 -21.28 -38.09 0.24
C CYS A 217 -21.18 -36.61 -0.15
N ILE A 218 -22.25 -36.07 -0.74
CA ILE A 218 -22.29 -34.68 -1.23
C ILE A 218 -22.22 -33.66 -0.07
N PRO A 219 -22.98 -33.79 1.04
CA PRO A 219 -22.84 -32.92 2.20
C PRO A 219 -21.42 -32.88 2.79
N GLU A 220 -20.78 -34.03 2.97
CA GLU A 220 -19.42 -34.08 3.54
C GLU A 220 -18.39 -33.43 2.59
N ARG A 221 -18.55 -33.57 1.27
CA ARG A 221 -17.72 -32.85 0.28
C ARG A 221 -17.82 -31.34 0.42
N GLN A 222 -19.00 -30.79 0.71
CA GLN A 222 -19.17 -29.35 0.90
C GLN A 222 -18.39 -28.85 2.12
N ILE A 223 -18.41 -29.60 3.22
CA ILE A 223 -17.63 -29.28 4.43
C ILE A 223 -16.12 -29.28 4.11
N LEU A 224 -15.65 -30.26 3.33
CA LEU A 224 -14.25 -30.31 2.88
C LEU A 224 -13.89 -29.13 1.96
N LEU A 225 -14.81 -28.73 1.08
CA LEU A 225 -14.62 -27.58 0.19
C LEU A 225 -14.45 -26.27 0.98
N ASP A 226 -15.26 -26.05 2.00
CA ASP A 226 -15.20 -24.85 2.84
C ASP A 226 -13.88 -24.80 3.65
N LYS A 227 -13.43 -25.96 4.15
CA LYS A 227 -12.12 -26.08 4.81
C LYS A 227 -10.96 -25.83 3.84
N MET A 228 -11.02 -26.38 2.63
CA MET A 228 -10.03 -26.12 1.58
C MET A 228 -9.97 -24.64 1.21
N TYR A 229 -11.13 -23.99 1.05
CA TYR A 229 -11.20 -22.57 0.76
C TYR A 229 -10.51 -21.74 1.86
N THR A 230 -10.75 -22.10 3.12
CA THR A 230 -10.09 -21.46 4.27
C THR A 230 -8.57 -21.62 4.22
N LEU A 231 -8.06 -22.84 3.96
CA LEU A 231 -6.62 -23.06 3.81
C LEU A 231 -6.00 -22.30 2.63
N VAL A 232 -6.69 -22.22 1.48
CA VAL A 232 -6.22 -21.44 0.32
C VAL A 232 -6.09 -19.96 0.69
N LEU A 233 -7.05 -19.40 1.42
CA LEU A 233 -6.99 -18.01 1.88
C LEU A 233 -5.84 -17.79 2.87
N GLU A 234 -5.63 -18.71 3.80
CA GLU A 234 -4.51 -18.64 4.75
C GLU A 234 -3.16 -18.73 4.04
N LYS A 235 -2.99 -19.71 3.14
CA LYS A 235 -1.80 -19.82 2.29
C LYS A 235 -1.54 -18.51 1.56
N LYS A 236 -2.57 -17.90 0.97
CA LYS A 236 -2.40 -16.64 0.23
C LYS A 236 -1.97 -15.47 1.12
N LYS A 237 -2.48 -15.39 2.35
CA LYS A 237 -2.04 -14.38 3.33
C LYS A 237 -0.56 -14.56 3.68
N MET A 238 -0.11 -15.80 3.87
CA MET A 238 1.28 -16.12 4.19
C MET A 238 2.23 -15.82 3.03
N GLU A 239 1.84 -16.13 1.79
CA GLU A 239 2.59 -15.74 0.58
C GLU A 239 2.78 -14.22 0.53
N ASN A 240 1.70 -13.45 0.73
CA ASN A 240 1.79 -11.99 0.71
C ASN A 240 2.72 -11.45 1.81
N LEU A 241 2.73 -12.06 3.00
CA LEU A 241 3.63 -11.66 4.08
C LEU A 241 5.09 -11.98 3.75
N ARG A 242 5.36 -13.16 3.17
CA ARG A 242 6.69 -13.53 2.68
C ARG A 242 7.19 -12.53 1.64
N ASP A 243 6.34 -12.17 0.68
CA ASP A 243 6.71 -11.26 -0.40
C ASP A 243 6.99 -9.84 0.15
N GLN A 244 6.24 -9.39 1.15
CA GLN A 244 6.51 -8.12 1.87
C GLN A 244 7.86 -8.16 2.61
N LEU A 245 8.18 -9.26 3.29
CA LEU A 245 9.45 -9.40 4.00
C LEU A 245 10.64 -9.50 3.04
N ASN A 246 10.49 -10.22 1.93
CA ASN A 246 11.50 -10.26 0.87
C ASN A 246 11.75 -8.87 0.29
N LEU A 247 10.69 -8.09 0.06
CA LEU A 247 10.83 -6.71 -0.42
C LEU A 247 11.61 -5.85 0.59
N LEU A 248 11.33 -5.98 1.88
CA LEU A 248 12.08 -5.27 2.93
C LEU A 248 13.56 -5.68 2.93
N LEU A 249 13.84 -6.97 2.81
CA LEU A 249 15.20 -7.49 2.80
C LEU A 249 16.00 -7.01 1.57
N VAL A 250 15.36 -6.96 0.40
CA VAL A 250 15.97 -6.38 -0.82
C VAL A 250 16.18 -4.87 -0.68
N THR A 251 15.22 -4.15 -0.08
CA THR A 251 15.33 -2.71 0.13
C THR A 251 16.47 -2.38 1.09
N ASN A 252 16.61 -3.12 2.20
CA ASN A 252 17.71 -2.97 3.14
C ASN A 252 19.07 -3.16 2.46
N LYS A 253 19.23 -4.25 1.69
CA LYS A 253 20.46 -4.52 0.93
C LYS A 253 20.80 -3.41 -0.07
N ASN A 254 19.79 -2.88 -0.76
CA ASN A 254 20.00 -1.80 -1.72
C ASN A 254 20.38 -0.47 -1.02
N ASN A 255 19.86 -0.22 0.18
CA ASN A 255 20.27 0.93 0.99
C ASN A 255 21.70 0.77 1.52
N GLU A 256 22.11 -0.42 1.95
CA GLU A 256 23.51 -0.71 2.32
C GLU A 256 24.46 -0.48 1.14
N ILE A 257 24.07 -0.86 -0.08
CA ILE A 257 24.87 -0.61 -1.30
C ILE A 257 25.01 0.90 -1.56
N LEU A 258 23.94 1.67 -1.35
CA LEU A 258 23.95 3.14 -1.49
C LEU A 258 24.86 3.82 -0.46
N ASP A 259 24.83 3.39 0.80
CA ASP A 259 25.71 3.90 1.87
C ASP A 259 27.19 3.59 1.62
N ILE A 260 27.51 2.42 1.06
CA ILE A 260 28.89 2.07 0.67
C ILE A 260 29.38 2.96 -0.47
N THR A 261 28.50 3.35 -1.41
CA THR A 261 28.87 4.25 -2.51
C THR A 261 29.06 5.70 -2.10
N THR A 262 28.34 6.20 -1.09
CA THR A 262 28.49 7.57 -0.56
C THR A 262 29.69 7.71 0.40
N PHE A 263 30.05 6.66 1.15
CA PHE A 263 31.22 6.70 2.05
C PHE A 263 32.57 6.82 1.30
N LYS A 264 32.62 6.46 0.01
CA LYS A 264 33.82 6.67 -0.83
C LYS A 264 34.01 8.11 -1.32
N THR A 265 33.06 9.02 -1.05
CA THR A 265 33.11 10.42 -1.54
C THR A 265 33.53 11.48 -0.52
N HIS A 266 33.81 11.12 0.74
CA HIS A 266 34.32 12.05 1.75
C HIS A 266 35.58 11.54 2.45
N ARG A 267 36.75 11.80 1.85
CA ARG A 267 38.07 11.70 2.49
C ARG A 267 38.75 13.08 2.45
N PRO A 268 39.49 13.52 3.51
CA PRO A 268 40.01 14.88 3.59
C PRO A 268 41.05 15.17 2.50
N PRO A 269 41.19 16.43 2.06
CA PRO A 269 42.09 16.82 0.99
C PRO A 269 43.49 16.98 1.58
N ASP A 270 44.26 15.90 1.66
CA ASP A 270 45.73 15.98 1.75
C ASP A 270 46.32 14.58 1.61
N ARG A 271 46.59 14.23 0.35
CA ARG A 271 47.74 13.46 -0.14
C ARG A 271 47.49 13.14 -1.60
N ASP A 272 48.28 13.76 -2.45
CA ASP A 272 48.44 13.39 -3.85
C ASP A 272 48.64 11.88 -4.00
N ILE A 273 48.15 11.36 -5.13
CA ILE A 273 48.32 10.00 -5.66
C ILE A 273 47.28 9.00 -5.12
N ILE A 274 46.13 8.85 -5.80
CA ILE A 274 45.80 7.82 -6.82
C ILE A 274 44.40 8.12 -7.37
N ALA A 275 44.37 8.63 -8.60
CA ALA A 275 43.35 8.47 -9.64
C ALA A 275 41.86 8.32 -9.24
N THR A 276 41.11 9.40 -9.47
CA THR A 276 39.88 9.32 -10.27
C THR A 276 40.17 8.57 -11.58
N GLN A 277 40.01 7.26 -11.60
CA GLN A 277 39.80 6.56 -12.86
C GLN A 277 38.34 6.78 -13.25
N GLN A 278 38.13 7.75 -14.13
CA GLN A 278 37.19 7.48 -15.23
C GLN A 278 37.65 6.13 -15.81
N ASN A 279 36.82 5.09 -15.70
CA ASN A 279 37.07 3.83 -16.37
C ASN A 279 36.93 4.07 -17.87
N GLU A 280 37.90 4.73 -18.47
CA GLU A 280 38.11 4.67 -19.90
C GLU A 280 38.42 3.21 -20.21
N ILE A 281 37.55 2.57 -20.99
CA ILE A 281 37.78 1.22 -21.48
C ILE A 281 38.84 1.36 -22.58
N GLU A 282 40.09 1.46 -22.17
CA GLU A 282 41.22 1.72 -23.07
C GLU A 282 41.67 0.45 -23.81
N THR A 283 41.44 -0.72 -23.21
CA THR A 283 41.86 -2.01 -23.80
C THR A 283 40.70 -2.99 -23.98
N ALA A 284 40.82 -3.88 -24.97
CA ALA A 284 39.88 -4.97 -25.18
C ALA A 284 39.77 -5.91 -23.97
N ARG A 285 40.83 -5.99 -23.15
CA ARG A 285 40.85 -6.76 -21.91
C ARG A 285 39.99 -6.11 -20.83
N ASP A 286 40.05 -4.78 -20.72
CA ASP A 286 39.22 -4.03 -19.77
C ASP A 286 37.74 -4.10 -20.18
N ALA A 287 37.48 -4.05 -21.49
CA ALA A 287 36.13 -4.25 -22.03
C ALA A 287 35.57 -5.63 -21.65
N ALA A 288 36.39 -6.68 -21.77
CA ALA A 288 36.01 -8.04 -21.39
C ALA A 288 35.74 -8.18 -19.88
N ASN A 289 36.59 -7.57 -19.04
CA ASN A 289 36.41 -7.58 -17.59
C ASN A 289 35.13 -6.84 -17.15
N CYS A 290 34.84 -5.67 -17.74
CA CYS A 290 33.60 -4.93 -17.49
C CYS A 290 32.37 -5.71 -17.96
N MET A 291 32.45 -6.35 -19.13
CA MET A 291 31.40 -7.22 -19.65
C MET A 291 31.09 -8.39 -18.72
N GLN A 292 32.12 -9.05 -18.18
CA GLN A 292 31.96 -10.13 -17.22
C GLN A 292 31.29 -9.65 -15.92
N ALA A 293 31.74 -8.52 -15.36
CA ALA A 293 31.14 -7.93 -14.17
C ALA A 293 29.66 -7.59 -14.37
N LEU A 294 29.29 -7.08 -15.56
CA LEU A 294 27.90 -6.79 -15.92
C LEU A 294 27.06 -8.08 -16.06
N GLN A 295 27.62 -9.16 -16.58
CA GLN A 295 26.93 -10.45 -16.68
C GLN A 295 26.64 -11.04 -15.30
N GLU A 296 27.64 -11.02 -14.39
CA GLU A 296 27.50 -11.49 -13.01
C GLU A 296 26.44 -10.67 -12.26
N TYR A 297 26.45 -9.35 -12.42
CA TYR A 297 25.43 -8.47 -11.85
C TYR A 297 24.03 -8.76 -12.41
N ALA A 298 23.90 -8.95 -13.73
CA ALA A 298 22.63 -9.30 -14.36
C ALA A 298 22.08 -10.65 -13.88
N MET A 299 22.95 -11.63 -13.63
CA MET A 299 22.59 -12.92 -13.04
C MET A 299 22.10 -12.79 -11.60
N LEU A 300 22.77 -12.00 -10.76
CA LEU A 300 22.35 -11.74 -9.38
C LEU A 300 20.96 -11.08 -9.32
N GLN A 301 20.65 -10.23 -10.29
CA GLN A 301 19.34 -9.58 -10.43
C GLN A 301 18.28 -10.46 -11.13
N GLN A 302 18.62 -11.71 -11.48
CA GLN A 302 17.75 -12.64 -12.22
C GLN A 302 17.21 -12.03 -13.53
N ASN A 303 17.97 -11.12 -14.16
CA ASN A 303 17.59 -10.46 -15.39
C ASN A 303 18.13 -11.24 -16.59
N PHE A 304 17.52 -12.41 -16.84
CA PHE A 304 17.95 -13.36 -17.88
C PHE A 304 18.02 -12.75 -19.28
N ARG A 305 17.21 -11.72 -19.56
CA ARG A 305 17.25 -10.99 -20.83
C ARG A 305 18.53 -10.17 -20.97
N ALA A 306 18.95 -9.47 -19.91
CA ALA A 306 20.20 -8.72 -19.91
C ALA A 306 21.40 -9.66 -20.01
N THR A 307 21.40 -10.79 -19.29
CA THR A 307 22.43 -11.83 -19.41
C THR A 307 22.55 -12.34 -20.85
N GLY A 308 21.42 -12.64 -21.52
CA GLY A 308 21.41 -13.08 -22.91
C GLY A 308 21.99 -12.05 -23.89
N LEU A 309 21.67 -10.77 -23.72
CA LEU A 309 22.20 -9.68 -24.55
C LEU A 309 23.71 -9.47 -24.32
N LEU A 310 24.16 -9.54 -23.06
CA LEU A 310 25.58 -9.41 -22.72
C LEU A 310 26.41 -10.60 -23.23
N MET A 311 25.88 -11.82 -23.21
CA MET A 311 26.55 -12.98 -23.82
C MET A 311 26.66 -12.85 -25.34
N GLN A 312 25.65 -12.28 -26.01
CA GLN A 312 25.70 -12.02 -27.46
C GLN A 312 26.74 -10.94 -27.79
N ALA A 313 26.79 -9.87 -27.01
CA ALA A 313 27.79 -8.81 -27.15
C ALA A 313 29.22 -9.32 -26.89
N GLU A 314 29.42 -10.22 -25.93
CA GLU A 314 30.73 -10.85 -25.68
C GLU A 314 31.19 -11.71 -26.87
N LYS A 315 30.28 -12.48 -27.47
CA LYS A 315 30.56 -13.26 -28.69
C LYS A 315 30.91 -12.36 -29.88
N ALA A 316 30.20 -11.24 -30.03
CA ALA A 316 30.48 -10.28 -31.09
C ALA A 316 31.88 -9.65 -30.94
N LEU A 317 32.28 -9.28 -29.72
CA LEU A 317 33.62 -8.75 -29.43
C LEU A 317 34.75 -9.77 -29.69
N LYS A 318 34.51 -11.05 -29.40
CA LYS A 318 35.47 -12.12 -29.71
C LYS A 318 35.63 -12.34 -31.21
N ASN A 319 34.53 -12.23 -31.97
CA ASN A 319 34.55 -12.40 -33.43
C ASN A 319 35.16 -11.21 -34.18
N THR A 320 35.19 -10.00 -33.62
CA THR A 320 35.84 -8.85 -34.26
C THR A 320 37.37 -8.92 -34.21
N ASN A 321 37.94 -9.57 -33.20
CA ASN A 321 39.40 -9.74 -33.10
C ASN A 321 39.95 -10.77 -34.10
N SER A 322 39.12 -11.69 -34.62
CA SER A 322 39.55 -12.66 -35.64
C SER A 322 39.63 -12.10 -37.07
N TYR A 323 39.09 -10.89 -37.31
CA TYR A 323 39.20 -10.23 -38.62
C TYR A 323 40.42 -9.31 -38.73
N GLN A 324 41.11 -8.98 -37.64
CA GLN A 324 42.31 -8.12 -37.67
C GLN A 324 43.63 -8.89 -37.88
N GLU A 325 43.66 -10.21 -37.73
CA GLU A 325 44.88 -11.00 -37.95
C GLU A 325 45.13 -11.40 -39.42
N HIS A 326 44.21 -11.08 -40.35
CA HIS A 326 44.34 -11.41 -41.77
C HIS A 326 44.76 -10.26 -42.69
N ASP A 327 45.02 -9.06 -42.16
CA ASP A 327 45.38 -7.87 -42.97
C ASP A 327 46.81 -7.36 -42.73
N VAL A 328 47.74 -8.26 -42.40
CA VAL A 328 49.19 -8.00 -42.45
C VAL A 328 49.87 -9.10 -43.28
N THR A 329 49.65 -9.07 -44.59
CA THR A 329 50.62 -9.55 -45.58
C THR A 329 50.40 -8.76 -46.87
N VAL A 330 51.17 -7.68 -47.03
CA VAL A 330 51.60 -7.16 -48.33
C VAL A 330 53.11 -7.27 -48.37
#